data_AF-A0AB39QHF0-F1
#
_entry.id   AF-A0AB39QHF0-F1
#
_cell.length_a   1.000
_cell.length_b   1.000
_cell.length_c   1.000
_cell.angle_alpha   90.00
_cell.angle_beta   90.00
_cell.angle_gamma   90.00
#
_symmetry.space_group_name_H-M   'P 1'
#
loop_
_entity.id
_entity.type
_entity.pdbx_description
1 polymer ?
#
loop_
_entity_poly.entity_id
_entity_poly.type
_entity_poly.pdbx_seq_one_letter_code
_entity_poly.pdbx_strand_id
1 'polypeptide(L)'
;MLKHYALICHHRGRHGSQEFAALVHRPEHIAPAQRQLVELFQGLLTEAGELRDDVAPTELASYCLHALTAAGGLPSEAAVHRLVTVTLAGLRPAG
;
A
#
# COMPACT_ATOMS: atom_id res chain seq x y z
N MET A 1 8.21 7.60 -0.94
CA MET A 1 7.41 6.88 -1.95
C MET A 1 6.08 6.34 -1.43
N LEU A 2 5.99 5.74 -0.24
CA LEU A 2 4.74 5.18 0.32
C LEU A 2 3.54 6.17 0.31
N LYS A 3 3.78 7.45 0.63
CA LYS A 3 2.75 8.50 0.56
C LYS A 3 2.15 8.66 -0.85
N HIS A 4 2.96 8.62 -1.90
CA HIS A 4 2.50 8.77 -3.29
C HIS A 4 1.64 7.58 -3.72
N TYR A 5 2.06 6.36 -3.37
CA TYR A 5 1.27 5.16 -3.63
C TYR A 5 -0.10 5.22 -2.93
N ALA A 6 -0.11 5.60 -1.64
CA ALA A 6 -1.34 5.74 -0.87
C ALA A 6 -2.30 6.80 -1.45
N LEU A 7 -1.76 7.94 -1.93
CA LEU A 7 -2.54 8.97 -2.61
C LEU A 7 -3.11 8.46 -3.95
N ILE A 8 -2.35 7.72 -4.74
CA ILE A 8 -2.85 7.09 -5.98
C ILE A 8 -4.03 6.16 -5.68
N CYS A 9 -3.92 5.31 -4.64
CA CYS A 9 -5.01 4.44 -4.21
C CYS A 9 -6.23 5.26 -3.77
N HIS A 10 -6.03 6.33 -2.99
CA HIS A 10 -7.08 7.22 -2.53
C HIS A 10 -7.84 7.89 -3.69
N HIS A 11 -7.13 8.47 -4.66
CA HIS A 11 -7.76 9.09 -5.82
C HIS A 11 -8.47 8.06 -6.70
N ARG A 12 -7.90 6.86 -6.90
CA ARG A 12 -8.57 5.78 -7.64
C ARG A 12 -9.86 5.32 -6.97
N GLY A 13 -9.90 5.17 -5.65
CA GLY A 13 -11.12 4.80 -4.92
C GLY A 13 -12.23 5.84 -5.03
N ARG A 14 -11.87 7.13 -5.07
CA ARG A 14 -12.83 8.25 -5.18
C ARG A 14 -13.31 8.52 -6.61
N HIS A 15 -12.48 8.29 -7.62
CA HIS A 15 -12.84 8.51 -9.02
C HIS A 15 -13.38 7.25 -9.71
N GLY A 16 -12.95 6.05 -9.31
CA GLY A 16 -13.44 4.79 -9.86
C GLY A 16 -14.89 4.48 -9.51
N SER A 17 -15.45 5.14 -8.49
CA SER A 17 -16.82 4.97 -8.03
C SER A 17 -17.85 5.86 -8.74
N GLN A 18 -17.43 6.95 -9.42
CA GLN A 18 -18.37 7.82 -10.15
C GLN A 18 -18.54 7.49 -11.63
N GLU A 19 -17.60 6.80 -12.29
CA GLU A 19 -17.73 6.42 -13.71
C GLU A 19 -17.65 4.91 -14.01
N PHE A 20 -17.30 4.06 -13.04
CA PHE A 20 -16.99 2.64 -13.32
C PHE A 20 -17.63 1.61 -12.37
N ALA A 21 -18.64 1.99 -11.58
CA ALA A 21 -19.37 1.03 -10.76
C ALA A 21 -20.19 -0.01 -11.57
N ALA A 22 -20.35 0.19 -12.89
CA ALA A 22 -21.10 -0.71 -13.77
C ALA A 22 -20.25 -1.72 -14.57
N LEU A 23 -18.91 -1.62 -14.59
CA LEU A 23 -18.10 -2.36 -15.58
C LEU A 23 -16.94 -3.20 -15.01
N VAL A 24 -16.61 -3.12 -13.73
CA VAL A 24 -15.40 -3.77 -13.19
C VAL A 24 -15.73 -4.81 -12.13
N HIS A 25 -16.35 -5.91 -12.58
CA HIS A 25 -16.25 -7.21 -11.94
C HIS A 25 -15.12 -7.99 -12.65
N ARG A 26 -13.86 -7.62 -12.43
CA ARG A 26 -12.70 -8.41 -12.90
C ARG A 26 -11.52 -8.38 -11.91
N PRO A 27 -11.45 -9.36 -11.00
CA PRO A 27 -10.25 -9.58 -10.16
C PRO A 27 -9.03 -10.11 -10.96
N GLU A 28 -9.21 -10.57 -12.20
CA GLU A 28 -8.18 -11.25 -13.00
C GLU A 28 -6.95 -10.38 -13.36
N HIS A 29 -7.14 -9.06 -13.55
CA HIS A 29 -6.10 -8.16 -14.08
C HIS A 29 -5.23 -7.49 -13.02
N ILE A 30 -5.58 -7.65 -11.73
CA ILE A 30 -4.91 -6.95 -10.62
C ILE A 30 -3.71 -7.76 -10.11
N ALA A 31 -3.74 -9.09 -10.21
CA ALA A 31 -2.73 -9.96 -9.63
C ALA A 31 -1.31 -9.79 -10.21
N PRO A 32 -1.09 -9.60 -11.54
CA PRO A 32 0.25 -9.38 -12.08
C PRO A 32 0.84 -8.03 -11.63
N ALA A 33 0.05 -6.96 -11.69
CA ALA A 33 0.47 -5.63 -11.26
C ALA A 33 0.73 -5.57 -9.75
N GLN A 34 -0.04 -6.30 -8.95
CA GLN A 34 0.16 -6.40 -7.51
C GLN A 34 1.46 -7.11 -7.17
N ARG A 35 1.80 -8.22 -7.84
CA ARG A 35 3.10 -8.91 -7.66
C ARG A 35 4.29 -8.02 -7.99
N GLN A 36 4.21 -7.31 -9.12
CA GLN A 36 5.27 -6.38 -9.55
C GLN A 36 5.47 -5.24 -8.54
N LEU A 37 4.40 -4.78 -7.90
CA LEU A 37 4.47 -3.82 -6.80
C LEU A 37 5.09 -4.42 -5.54
N VAL A 38 4.75 -5.66 -5.16
CA VAL A 38 5.39 -6.35 -4.02
C VAL A 38 6.90 -6.44 -4.23
N GLU A 39 7.37 -6.84 -5.40
CA GLU A 39 8.81 -6.96 -5.71
C GLU A 39 9.53 -5.61 -5.64
N LEU A 40 8.92 -4.54 -6.15
CA LEU A 40 9.46 -3.19 -6.05
C LEU A 40 9.52 -2.70 -4.59
N PHE A 41 8.49 -2.99 -3.79
CA PHE A 41 8.48 -2.68 -2.36
C PHE A 41 9.52 -3.51 -1.59
N GLN A 42 9.71 -4.78 -1.93
CA GLN A 42 10.70 -5.65 -1.32
C GLN A 42 12.12 -5.13 -1.57
N GLY A 43 12.44 -4.73 -2.82
CA GLY A 43 13.74 -4.13 -3.15
C GLY A 43 14.00 -2.85 -2.35
N LEU A 44 13.00 -1.98 -2.26
CA LEU A 44 13.11 -0.73 -1.50
C LEU A 44 13.22 -0.93 0.01
N LEU A 45 12.52 -1.91 0.57
CA LEU A 45 12.63 -2.26 1.99
C LEU A 45 14.01 -2.85 2.31
N THR A 46 14.58 -3.62 1.40
CA THR A 46 15.94 -4.18 1.56
C THR A 46 17.01 -3.07 1.63
N GLU A 47 16.78 -1.91 0.99
CA GLU A 47 17.68 -0.74 1.05
C GLU A 47 17.37 0.21 2.23
N ALA A 48 16.21 0.09 2.87
CA ALA A 48 15.70 1.04 3.86
C ALA A 48 16.10 0.70 5.30
N GLY A 49 17.40 0.52 5.58
CA GLY A 49 17.96 0.57 6.95
C GLY A 49 17.28 -0.33 8.00
N GLU A 50 17.30 0.11 9.28
CA GLU A 50 16.73 -0.61 10.44
C GLU A 50 15.21 -0.79 10.33
N LEU A 51 14.82 -1.81 9.57
CA LEU A 51 13.52 -2.43 9.66
C LEU A 51 13.52 -3.45 10.79
N ARG A 52 12.34 -3.77 11.30
CA ARG A 52 12.16 -4.94 12.15
C ARG A 52 12.69 -6.20 11.46
N ASP A 53 13.44 -7.01 12.20
CA ASP A 53 14.15 -8.21 11.73
C ASP A 53 13.44 -9.51 12.14
N ASP A 54 12.41 -9.41 12.98
CA ASP A 54 11.58 -10.51 13.46
C ASP A 54 10.54 -11.00 12.43
N VAL A 55 10.40 -10.31 11.30
CA VAL A 55 9.43 -10.61 10.22
C VAL A 55 10.15 -10.64 8.88
N ALA A 56 9.80 -11.59 8.00
CA ALA A 56 10.48 -11.71 6.72
C ALA A 56 10.24 -10.46 5.83
N PRO A 57 11.23 -9.99 5.05
CA PRO A 57 11.07 -8.81 4.17
C PRO A 57 9.89 -8.91 3.18
N THR A 58 9.57 -10.12 2.71
CA THR A 58 8.42 -10.39 1.82
C THR A 58 7.09 -10.20 2.53
N GLU A 59 7.00 -10.55 3.81
CA GLU A 59 5.83 -10.33 4.66
C GLU A 59 5.67 -8.84 4.97
N LEU A 60 6.76 -8.13 5.25
CA LEU A 60 6.75 -6.66 5.43
C LEU A 60 6.32 -5.92 4.16
N ALA A 61 6.81 -6.35 2.99
CA ALA A 61 6.39 -5.79 1.71
C ALA A 61 4.89 -6.01 1.46
N SER A 62 4.41 -7.24 1.72
CA SER A 62 2.99 -7.59 1.61
C SER A 62 2.14 -6.78 2.58
N TYR A 63 2.57 -6.64 3.84
CA TYR A 63 1.92 -5.81 4.85
C TYR A 63 1.78 -4.35 4.37
N CYS A 64 2.87 -3.74 3.89
CA CYS A 64 2.86 -2.37 3.38
C CYS A 64 1.87 -2.21 2.24
N LEU A 65 1.88 -3.13 1.28
CA LEU A 65 1.02 -3.05 0.11
C LEU A 65 -0.46 -3.12 0.47
N HIS A 66 -0.84 -4.09 1.32
CA HIS A 66 -2.22 -4.24 1.76
C HIS A 66 -2.66 -3.06 2.63
N ALA A 67 -1.81 -2.61 3.56
CA ALA A 67 -2.10 -1.47 4.42
C ALA A 67 -2.33 -0.20 3.59
N LEU A 68 -1.48 0.09 2.61
CA LEU A 68 -1.61 1.30 1.79
C LEU A 68 -2.75 1.21 0.76
N THR A 69 -3.13 0.00 0.32
CA THR A 69 -4.31 -0.18 -0.55
C THR A 69 -5.60 0.30 0.15
N ALA A 70 -5.67 0.18 1.48
CA ALA A 70 -6.80 0.67 2.27
C ALA A 70 -7.02 2.19 2.16
N ALA A 71 -6.02 2.96 1.69
CA ALA A 71 -6.16 4.40 1.43
C ALA A 71 -7.29 4.73 0.44
N GLY A 72 -7.63 3.79 -0.45
CA GLY A 72 -8.74 3.92 -1.41
C GLY A 72 -10.11 4.13 -0.77
N GLY A 73 -10.32 3.63 0.45
CA GLY A 73 -11.59 3.77 1.19
C GLY A 73 -11.62 4.93 2.18
N LEU A 74 -10.53 5.69 2.32
CA LEU A 74 -10.43 6.72 3.35
C LEU A 74 -11.20 8.00 2.98
N PRO A 75 -11.74 8.74 3.97
CA PRO A 75 -12.59 9.89 3.70
C PRO A 75 -11.82 11.16 3.34
N SER A 76 -10.50 11.22 3.61
CA SER A 76 -9.67 12.41 3.40
C SER A 76 -8.19 12.08 3.22
N GLU A 77 -7.44 12.97 2.59
CA GLU A 77 -5.98 12.90 2.52
C GLU A 77 -5.33 12.90 3.91
N ALA A 78 -5.88 13.64 4.89
CA ALA A 78 -5.39 13.60 6.26
C ALA A 78 -5.48 12.19 6.88
N ALA A 79 -6.51 11.41 6.52
CA ALA A 79 -6.61 10.01 6.92
C ALA A 79 -5.57 9.13 6.20
N VAL A 80 -5.32 9.38 4.91
CA VAL A 80 -4.25 8.71 4.14
C VAL A 80 -2.88 8.95 4.78
N HIS A 81 -2.62 10.19 5.19
CA HIS A 81 -1.41 10.57 5.90
C HIS A 81 -1.23 9.80 7.21
N ARG A 82 -2.28 9.71 8.03
CA ARG A 82 -2.23 8.93 9.28
C ARG A 82 -1.99 7.45 9.01
N LEU A 83 -2.64 6.87 7.99
CA LEU A 83 -2.42 5.49 7.58
C LEU A 83 -0.95 5.24 7.21
N VAL A 84 -0.37 6.11 6.37
CA VAL A 84 1.06 6.02 5.99
C VAL A 84 1.96 6.09 7.22
N THR A 85 1.68 6.99 8.16
CA THR A 85 2.45 7.11 9.40
C THR A 85 2.38 5.83 10.24
N VAL A 86 1.20 5.23 10.40
CA VAL A 86 1.02 3.98 11.14
C VAL A 86 1.74 2.81 10.45
N THR A 87 1.63 2.71 9.12
CA THR A 87 2.34 1.69 8.34
C THR A 87 3.85 1.81 8.50
N LEU A 88 4.41 3.03 8.44
CA LEU A 88 5.84 3.26 8.65
C LEU A 88 6.29 2.98 10.10
N ALA A 89 5.44 3.27 11.09
CA ALA A 89 5.73 2.92 12.48
C ALA A 89 5.78 1.41 12.68
N GLY A 90 4.92 0.63 12.01
CA GLY A 90 4.90 -0.83 12.07
C GLY A 90 6.12 -1.54 11.45
N LEU A 91 6.95 -0.79 10.71
CA LEU A 91 8.19 -1.27 10.11
C LEU A 91 9.43 -1.04 10.98
N ARG A 92 9.33 -0.16 11.98
CA ARG A 92 10.46 0.14 12.87
C ARG A 92 10.81 -1.08 13.74
N PRO A 93 12.07 -1.23 14.18
CA PRO A 93 12.47 -2.33 15.03
C PRO A 93 11.59 -2.42 16.27
N ALA A 94 11.21 -3.63 16.66
CA ALA A 94 10.65 -3.86 17.98
C ALA A 94 11.77 -3.59 19.00
N GLY A 95 11.60 -2.54 19.80
CA GLY A 95 12.52 -2.24 20.91
C GLY A 95 12.47 -3.29 22.01
#